data_AF-A0A7W3SSW9-F1
#
_entry.id   AF-A0A7W3SSW9-F1
#
_cell.length_a   1.000
_cell.length_b   1.000
_cell.length_c   1.000
_cell.angle_alpha   90.00
_cell.angle_beta   90.00
_cell.angle_gamma   90.00
#
_symmetry.space_group_name_H-M   'P 1'
#
loop_
_entity.id
_entity.type
_entity.pdbx_description
1 polymer ?
#
loop_
_entity_poly.entity_id
_entity_poly.type
_entity_poly.pdbx_seq_one_letter_code
_entity_poly.pdbx_strand_id
1 'polypeptide(L)' 'MKLRFIWAVPLVLLIMINIGLLLFILSNVHGLKELASLELFILMWLFITFTIIFGAYQYFIWIKNKRM' A
#
# COMPACT_ATOMS: atom_id res chain seq x y z
N MET A 1 19.69 -16.53 -2.88
CA MET A 1 19.27 -15.34 -2.09
C MET A 1 18.77 -14.18 -2.96
N LYS A 2 19.42 -13.82 -4.08
CA LYS A 2 19.10 -12.62 -4.90
C LYS A 2 17.65 -12.54 -5.46
N LEU A 3 17.03 -13.65 -5.87
CA LEU A 3 15.65 -13.61 -6.36
C LEU A 3 14.60 -13.32 -5.28
N ARG A 4 14.89 -13.52 -3.98
CA ARG A 4 13.90 -13.34 -2.90
C ARG A 4 13.56 -11.87 -2.63
N PHE A 5 14.52 -10.97 -2.87
CA PHE A 5 14.34 -9.52 -2.73
C PHE A 5 13.59 -8.91 -3.90
N ILE A 6 13.75 -9.46 -5.10
CA ILE A 6 13.06 -8.97 -6.32
C ILE A 6 11.54 -9.02 -6.14
N TRP A 7 11.01 -10.06 -5.48
CA TRP A 7 9.58 -10.20 -5.20
C TRP A 7 9.07 -9.26 -4.10
N ALA A 8 9.95 -8.69 -3.27
CA ALA A 8 9.57 -7.69 -2.27
C ALA A 8 9.50 -6.27 -2.87
N VAL A 9 10.17 -6.01 -3.99
CA VAL A 9 10.20 -4.68 -4.63
C VAL A 9 8.80 -4.14 -4.96
N PRO A 10 7.87 -4.91 -5.56
CA PRO A 10 6.53 -4.41 -5.83
C PRO A 10 5.78 -4.01 -4.55
N LEU A 11 5.94 -4.78 -3.47
CA LEU A 11 5.30 -4.49 -2.18
C LEU A 11 5.86 -3.21 -1.56
N VAL A 12 7.19 -3.04 -1.61
CA VAL A 12 7.86 -1.82 -1.11
C VAL A 12 7.42 -0.60 -1.91
N LEU A 13 7.34 -0.69 -3.25
CA LEU A 13 6.82 0.39 -4.09
C LEU A 13 5.37 0.73 -3.75
N LEU A 14 4.52 -0.28 -3.53
CA LEU A 14 3.12 -0.09 -3.15
C LEU A 14 3.01 0.62 -1.79
N ILE A 15 3.87 0.26 -0.82
CA ILE A 15 3.96 0.93 0.47
C ILE A 15 4.35 2.40 0.31
N MET A 16 5.36 2.70 -0.52
CA MET A 16 5.77 4.08 -0.79
C MET A 16 4.63 4.91 -1.40
N ILE A 17 3.90 4.34 -2.37
CA ILE A 17 2.72 4.98 -2.97
C ILE A 17 1.63 5.21 -1.92
N ASN A 18 1.36 4.24 -1.05
CA ASN A 18 0.35 4.36 -0.01
C ASN A 18 0.67 5.46 1.01
N ILE A 19 1.94 5.57 1.40
CA ILE A 19 2.42 6.65 2.28
C ILE A 19 2.31 8.00 1.57
N GLY A 20 2.73 8.09 0.31
CA GLY A 20 2.62 9.32 -0.48
C GLY A 20 1.17 9.77 -0.64
N LEU A 21 0.26 8.83 -0.90
CA LEU A 21 -1.18 9.08 -0.99
C LEU A 21 -1.76 9.56 0.35
N LEU A 22 -1.37 8.93 1.46
CA LEU A 22 -1.80 9.37 2.79
C LEU A 22 -1.35 10.79 3.09
N LEU A 23 -0.07 11.10 2.83
CA LEU A 23 0.47 12.45 3.02
C LEU A 23 -0.25 13.46 2.13
N PHE A 24 -0.52 13.11 0.86
CA PHE A 24 -1.29 13.96 -0.05
C PHE A 24 -2.69 14.26 0.50
N ILE A 25 -3.41 13.24 0.98
CA ILE A 25 -4.73 13.40 1.60
C ILE A 25 -4.63 14.34 2.80
N LEU A 26 -3.71 14.08 3.72
CA LEU A 26 -3.54 14.87 4.95
C LEU A 26 -3.15 16.33 4.66
N SER A 27 -2.28 16.58 3.68
CA SER A 27 -1.88 17.94 3.30
C SER A 27 -2.99 18.70 2.55
N ASN A 28 -3.92 18.00 1.90
CA ASN A 28 -4.95 18.61 1.05
C ASN A 28 -6.38 18.35 1.52
N VAL A 29 -6.59 17.99 2.80
CA VAL A 29 -7.92 17.61 3.34
C VAL A 29 -8.99 18.65 2.99
N HIS A 30 -8.68 19.94 3.17
CA HIS A 30 -9.63 21.03 2.92
C HIS A 30 -9.99 21.13 1.43
N GLY A 31 -8.99 21.18 0.54
CA GLY A 31 -9.23 21.24 -0.91
C GLY A 31 -9.95 20.00 -1.44
N LEU A 32 -9.62 18.81 -0.95
CA LEU A 32 -10.30 17.57 -1.31
C LEU A 32 -11.76 17.54 -0.84
N LYS A 33 -12.04 18.14 0.33
CA LYS A 33 -13.41 18.27 0.86
C LYS A 33 -14.23 19.26 0.04
N GLU A 34 -13.65 20.40 -0.34
CA GLU A 34 -14.29 21.39 -1.22
C GLU A 34 -14.63 20.81 -2.59
N LEU A 35 -13.76 19.96 -3.14
CA LEU A 35 -13.97 19.25 -4.40
C LEU A 35 -14.89 18.01 -4.28
N ALA A 36 -15.48 17.76 -3.11
CA ALA A 36 -16.29 16.57 -2.83
C ALA A 36 -15.60 15.24 -3.22
N SER A 37 -14.27 15.20 -3.16
CA SER A 37 -13.44 14.08 -3.63
C SER A 37 -12.69 13.36 -2.49
N LEU A 38 -12.71 13.94 -1.28
CA LEU A 38 -12.02 13.38 -0.11
C LEU A 38 -12.39 11.91 0.16
N GLU A 39 -13.68 11.57 0.08
CA GLU A 39 -14.16 10.20 0.30
C GLU A 39 -13.57 9.21 -0.70
N LEU A 40 -13.47 9.60 -1.98
CA LEU A 40 -12.89 8.77 -3.03
C LEU A 40 -11.40 8.52 -2.80
N PHE A 41 -10.66 9.55 -2.39
CA PHE A 41 -9.24 9.41 -2.07
C PHE A 41 -9.01 8.53 -0.83
N ILE A 42 -9.84 8.67 0.21
CA ILE A 42 -9.80 7.81 1.40
C ILE A 42 -10.11 6.36 1.01
N LEU A 43 -11.12 6.12 0.18
CA LEU A 43 -11.48 4.80 -0.31
C LEU A 43 -10.31 4.17 -1.10
N MET A 44 -9.69 4.93 -2.00
CA MET A 44 -8.52 4.49 -2.76
C MET A 44 -7.35 4.12 -1.83
N TRP A 45 -7.08 4.93 -0.82
CA TRP A 45 -6.06 4.66 0.18
C TRP A 45 -6.35 3.38 0.97
N LEU A 46 -7.60 3.13 1.35
CA LEU A 46 -8.02 1.89 2.01
C LEU A 46 -7.81 0.66 1.10
N PHE A 47 -8.20 0.72 -0.17
CA PHE A 47 -7.99 -0.38 -1.11
C PHE A 47 -6.50 -0.72 -1.29
N ILE A 48 -5.64 0.29 -1.41
CA ILE A 48 -4.20 0.09 -1.50
C ILE A 48 -3.67 -0.52 -0.21
N THR A 49 -4.12 -0.02 0.94
CA THR A 49 -3.74 -0.56 2.26
C THR A 49 -4.10 -2.04 2.41
N PHE A 50 -5.32 -2.44 2.03
CA PHE A 50 -5.71 -3.85 2.04
C PHE A 50 -4.85 -4.69 1.09
N THR A 51 -4.54 -4.17 -0.09
CA THR A 51 -3.68 -4.83 -1.07
C THR A 51 -2.27 -5.07 -0.50
N ILE A 52 -1.71 -4.08 0.20
CA ILE A 52 -0.41 -4.21 0.90
C ILE A 52 -0.49 -5.28 1.98
N ILE A 53 -1.51 -5.26 2.83
CA ILE A 53 -1.68 -6.23 3.92
C ILE A 53 -1.77 -7.65 3.36
N PHE A 54 -2.60 -7.85 2.33
CA PHE A 54 -2.74 -9.15 1.68
C PHE A 54 -1.44 -9.60 1.01
N GLY A 55 -0.75 -8.71 0.30
CA GLY A 55 0.54 -9.01 -0.33
C GLY A 55 1.62 -9.38 0.70
N ALA A 56 1.68 -8.65 1.82
CA ALA A 56 2.58 -8.94 2.93
C ALA A 56 2.26 -10.29 3.59
N TYR A 57 0.97 -10.60 3.80
CA TYR A 57 0.53 -11.87 4.34
C TYR A 57 0.91 -13.05 3.44
N GLN A 58 0.68 -12.94 2.13
CA GLN A 58 1.09 -13.95 1.15
C GLN A 58 2.60 -14.12 1.10
N TYR A 59 3.36 -13.02 1.14
CA TYR A 59 4.82 -13.06 1.22
C TYR A 59 5.31 -13.78 2.49
N PHE A 60 4.69 -13.47 3.64
CA PHE A 60 5.01 -14.12 4.91
C PHE A 60 4.68 -15.62 4.90
N ILE A 61 3.51 -16.02 4.39
CA ILE A 61 3.16 -17.43 4.23
C ILE A 61 4.13 -18.11 3.27
N TRP A 62 4.50 -17.48 2.16
CA TRP A 62 5.41 -18.04 1.19
C TRP A 62 6.79 -18.30 1.80
N ILE A 63 7.29 -17.38 2.64
CA ILE A 63 8.50 -17.58 3.44
C ILE A 63 8.32 -18.73 4.43
N LYS A 64 7.18 -18.80 5.13
CA LYS A 64 6.92 -19.78 6.19
C LYS A 64 6.68 -21.21 5.68
N ASN A 65 5.97 -21.37 4.55
CA ASN A 65 5.56 -22.67 3.99
C ASN A 65 6.63 -23.29 3.09
N LYS A 66 7.49 -22.49 2.46
CA LYS A 66 8.76 -23.03 1.97
C LYS A 66 9.61 -23.29 3.21
N ARG A 67 9.83 -24.56 3.61
CA ARG A 67 10.87 -24.91 4.60
C ARG A 67 12.24 -24.44 4.09
N MET A 68 12.53 -23.16 4.28
CA MET A 68 13.82 -22.48 4.22
C MET A 68 13.79 -21.32 5.18
#